data_AF-A0A4S5E595-F1
#
_entry.id   AF-A0A4S5E595-F1
#
_cell.length_a   1.000
_cell.length_b   1.000
_cell.length_c   1.000
_cell.angle_alpha   90.00
_cell.angle_beta   90.00
_cell.angle_gamma   90.00
#
_symmetry.space_group_name_H-M   'P 1'
#
loop_
_entity.id
_entity.type
_entity.pdbx_description
1 polymer ?
#
loop_
_entity_poly.entity_id
_entity_poly.type
_entity_poly.pdbx_seq_one_letter_code
_entity_poly.pdbx_strand_id
1 'polypeptide(L)'
;MSSLDGEPTEESATFKIVRQCKAHTVWRVSHPYVKGLAVRVIAWFPPEHKDTVVVALFSGDKSNIGDIFYNSVEDRAKVAIQAWYREQEEKNDGTNELPSRK
;
A
#
# COMPACT_ATOMS: atom_id res chain seq x y z
N MET A 1 2.06 -16.89 -10.10
CA MET A 1 1.79 -15.51 -9.65
C MET A 1 2.28 -14.63 -10.78
N SER A 2 1.42 -13.88 -11.45
CA SER A 2 1.83 -13.04 -12.58
C SER A 2 2.73 -11.92 -12.08
N SER A 3 3.87 -11.72 -12.74
CA SER A 3 4.74 -10.55 -12.51
C SER A 3 3.96 -9.27 -12.83
N LEU A 4 4.14 -8.23 -12.03
CA LEU A 4 3.71 -6.87 -12.36
C LEU A 4 4.96 -6.05 -12.63
N ASP A 5 5.01 -5.42 -13.80
CA ASP A 5 6.08 -4.49 -14.18
C ASP A 5 5.73 -3.03 -13.81
N GLY A 6 4.58 -2.81 -13.16
CA GLY A 6 4.08 -1.49 -12.75
C GLY A 6 2.66 -1.56 -12.17
N GLU A 7 1.99 -0.42 -12.08
CA GLU A 7 0.59 -0.33 -11.66
C GLU A 7 -0.30 -1.18 -12.59
N PRO A 8 -1.22 -2.03 -12.05
CA PRO A 8 -2.17 -2.76 -12.88
C PRO A 8 -3.06 -1.80 -13.69
N THR A 9 -3.28 -2.12 -14.96
CA THR A 9 -4.19 -1.34 -15.82
C THR A 9 -5.64 -1.84 -15.76
N GLU A 10 -5.87 -3.03 -15.21
CA GLU A 10 -7.19 -3.68 -15.17
C GLU A 10 -7.41 -4.51 -13.89
N GLU A 11 -8.67 -4.62 -13.47
CA GLU A 11 -9.06 -5.50 -12.36
C GLU A 11 -9.04 -6.98 -12.79
N SER A 12 -8.47 -7.84 -11.96
CA SER A 12 -8.39 -9.30 -12.19
C SER A 12 -8.81 -10.09 -10.94
N ALA A 13 -8.70 -11.42 -10.98
CA ALA A 13 -8.85 -12.24 -9.77
C ALA A 13 -7.78 -11.94 -8.72
N THR A 14 -6.60 -11.47 -9.16
CA THR A 14 -5.46 -11.18 -8.29
C THR A 14 -5.49 -9.74 -7.77
N PHE A 15 -5.87 -8.78 -8.62
CA PHE A 15 -5.82 -7.36 -8.31
C PHE A 15 -7.21 -6.74 -8.40
N LYS A 16 -7.69 -6.13 -7.31
CA LYS A 16 -8.99 -5.45 -7.26
C LYS A 16 -8.85 -4.06 -6.68
N ILE A 17 -9.51 -3.07 -7.26
CA ILE A 17 -9.47 -1.70 -6.76
C ILE A 17 -10.28 -1.61 -5.46
N VAL A 18 -9.73 -0.96 -4.44
CA VAL A 18 -10.44 -0.68 -3.18
C VAL A 18 -11.26 0.59 -3.34
N ARG A 19 -12.49 0.45 -3.84
CA ARG A 19 -13.38 1.58 -4.14
C ARG A 19 -13.77 2.46 -2.94
N GLN A 20 -13.58 1.95 -1.72
CA GLN A 20 -13.81 2.71 -0.49
C GLN A 20 -12.76 3.81 -0.32
N CYS A 21 -11.52 3.57 -0.74
CA CYS A 21 -10.46 4.57 -0.69
C CYS A 21 -10.60 5.57 -1.85
N LYS A 22 -11.29 6.69 -1.60
CA LYS A 22 -11.54 7.71 -2.64
C LYS A 22 -10.38 8.66 -2.87
N ALA A 23 -9.51 8.82 -1.86
CA ALA A 23 -8.39 9.76 -1.92
C ALA A 23 -7.23 9.26 -2.79
N HIS A 24 -7.03 7.94 -2.85
CA HIS A 24 -5.95 7.32 -3.60
C HIS A 24 -6.43 6.03 -4.27
N THR A 25 -6.02 5.79 -5.51
CA THR A 25 -6.24 4.50 -6.18
C THR A 25 -5.35 3.45 -5.53
N VAL A 26 -5.94 2.54 -4.76
CA VAL A 26 -5.20 1.44 -4.12
C VAL A 26 -5.73 0.08 -4.55
N TRP A 27 -4.80 -0.85 -4.71
CA TRP A 27 -5.04 -2.18 -5.24
C TRP A 27 -4.96 -3.21 -4.13
N ARG A 28 -6.01 -4.00 -4.02
CA ARG A 28 -6.07 -5.17 -3.16
C ARG A 28 -5.50 -6.37 -3.88
N VAL A 29 -4.48 -6.99 -3.30
CA VAL A 29 -3.89 -8.21 -3.81
C VAL A 29 -4.55 -9.42 -3.15
N SER A 30 -4.98 -10.38 -3.97
CA SER A 30 -5.49 -11.68 -3.51
C SER A 30 -4.34 -12.53 -3.02
N HIS A 31 -4.59 -13.28 -1.94
CA HIS A 31 -3.64 -14.25 -1.39
C HIS A 31 -4.32 -15.62 -1.32
N PRO A 32 -3.56 -16.73 -1.36
CA PRO A 32 -4.12 -18.07 -1.15
C PRO A 32 -4.84 -18.18 0.20
N TYR A 33 -5.95 -18.90 0.24
CA TYR A 33 -6.68 -19.14 1.47
C TYR A 33 -5.83 -19.96 2.46
N VAL A 34 -5.65 -19.44 3.67
CA VAL A 34 -4.97 -20.14 4.77
C VAL A 34 -5.94 -20.21 5.95
N LYS A 35 -6.19 -21.43 6.45
CA LYS A 35 -7.11 -21.62 7.59
C LYS A 35 -6.54 -20.92 8.84
N GLY A 36 -7.40 -20.15 9.52
CA GLY A 36 -7.04 -19.44 10.77
C GLY A 36 -6.34 -18.10 10.55
N LEU A 37 -5.91 -17.78 9.33
CA LEU A 37 -5.21 -16.52 9.04
C LEU A 37 -6.05 -15.62 8.13
N ALA A 38 -6.20 -14.37 8.53
CA ALA A 38 -6.67 -13.30 7.66
C ALA A 38 -5.45 -12.48 7.22
N VAL A 39 -5.23 -12.35 5.91
CA VAL A 39 -4.20 -11.47 5.35
C VAL A 39 -4.87 -10.48 4.39
N ARG A 40 -4.39 -9.24 4.39
CA ARG A 40 -4.74 -8.26 3.37
C ARG A 40 -3.47 -7.56 2.93
N VAL A 41 -3.18 -7.68 1.65
CA VAL A 41 -2.10 -6.93 0.99
C VAL A 41 -2.73 -5.83 0.16
N ILE A 42 -2.28 -4.60 0.38
CA ILE A 42 -2.65 -3.40 -0.37
C ILE A 42 -1.40 -2.86 -1.05
N ALA A 43 -1.50 -2.59 -2.34
CA ALA A 43 -0.48 -1.93 -3.13
C ALA A 43 -1.00 -0.56 -3.57
N TRP A 44 -0.18 0.45 -3.37
CA TRP A 44 -0.39 1.80 -3.89
C TRP A 44 0.83 2.18 -4.74
N PHE A 45 0.55 2.76 -5.90
CA PHE A 45 1.56 3.23 -6.84
C PHE A 45 1.53 4.77 -6.80
N PRO A 46 2.55 5.42 -6.22
CA PRO A 46 2.59 6.88 -6.17
C PRO A 46 2.68 7.44 -7.60
N PRO A 47 1.77 8.34 -8.03
CA PRO A 47 1.76 8.84 -9.39
C PRO A 47 3.04 9.62 -9.75
N GLU A 48 3.72 10.18 -8.76
CA GLU A 48 4.99 10.91 -8.92
C GLU A 48 6.22 9.97 -8.99
N HIS A 49 6.10 8.68 -8.61
CA HIS A 49 7.22 7.73 -8.52
C HIS A 49 6.90 6.41 -9.23
N LYS A 50 7.13 6.38 -10.55
CA LYS A 50 6.76 5.25 -11.43
C LYS A 50 7.44 3.92 -11.10
N ASP A 51 8.63 3.96 -10.51
CA ASP A 51 9.41 2.76 -10.14
C ASP A 51 9.22 2.36 -8.66
N THR A 52 8.24 2.97 -7.97
CA THR A 52 7.97 2.71 -6.55
C THR A 52 6.58 2.11 -6.38
N VAL A 53 6.50 1.11 -5.50
CA VAL A 53 5.24 0.61 -4.97
C VAL A 53 5.30 0.64 -3.46
N VAL A 54 4.26 1.19 -2.84
CA VAL A 54 4.07 1.14 -1.39
C VAL A 54 3.15 -0.02 -1.09
N VAL A 55 3.66 -0.97 -0.30
CA VAL A 55 2.91 -2.18 0.07
C VAL A 55 2.59 -2.13 1.56
N ALA A 56 1.29 -2.15 1.88
CA ALA A 56 0.81 -2.32 3.24
C ALA A 56 0.27 -3.73 3.42
N LEU A 57 0.81 -4.46 4.40
CA LEU A 57 0.38 -5.81 4.78
C LEU A 57 -0.31 -5.76 6.14
N PHE A 58 -1.51 -6.33 6.20
CA PHE A 58 -2.26 -6.51 7.42
C PHE A 58 -2.51 -7.99 7.64
N SER A 59 -2.36 -8.46 8.87
CA SER A 59 -2.63 -9.84 9.23
C SER A 59 -3.28 -9.97 10.59
N GLY A 60 -3.98 -11.09 10.82
CA GLY A 60 -4.32 -11.54 12.17
C GLY A 60 -5.17 -12.80 12.16
N ASP A 61 -5.60 -13.21 13.35
CA ASP A 61 -6.37 -14.45 13.54
C ASP A 61 -7.81 -14.29 13.02
N LYS A 62 -8.19 -15.14 12.07
CA LYS A 62 -9.52 -15.10 11.45
C LYS A 62 -10.65 -15.26 12.48
N SER A 63 -10.40 -15.95 13.59
CA SER A 63 -11.34 -16.15 14.70
C SER A 63 -11.73 -14.84 15.40
N ASN A 64 -10.82 -13.88 15.44
CA ASN A 64 -10.94 -12.66 16.25
C ASN A 64 -11.23 -11.40 15.42
N ILE A 65 -11.00 -11.44 14.11
CA ILE A 65 -10.83 -10.20 13.32
C ILE A 65 -12.07 -9.76 12.51
N GLY A 66 -13.01 -10.68 12.26
CA GLY A 66 -14.33 -10.41 11.68
C GLY A 66 -14.36 -9.47 10.44
N ASP A 67 -15.51 -8.84 10.21
CA ASP A 67 -15.72 -7.87 9.12
C ASP A 67 -15.02 -6.52 9.34
N ILE A 68 -14.65 -6.22 10.59
CA ILE A 68 -13.94 -4.99 10.98
C ILE A 68 -12.61 -4.88 10.23
N PHE A 69 -11.92 -6.00 10.05
CA PHE A 69 -10.67 -6.04 9.31
C PHE A 69 -10.83 -5.58 7.85
N TYR A 70 -11.91 -6.00 7.18
CA TYR A 70 -12.18 -5.62 5.79
C TYR A 70 -12.63 -4.17 5.65
N ASN A 71 -13.32 -3.62 6.65
CA ASN A 71 -13.76 -2.23 6.66
C ASN A 71 -12.62 -1.25 6.99
N SER A 72 -11.59 -1.69 7.73
CA SER A 72 -10.46 -0.83 8.14
C SER A 72 -9.40 -0.59 7.06
N VAL A 73 -9.56 -1.20 5.88
CA VAL A 73 -8.53 -1.19 4.82
C VAL A 73 -8.23 0.23 4.33
N GLU A 74 -9.25 1.06 4.18
CA GLU A 74 -9.09 2.45 3.72
C GLU A 74 -8.22 3.25 4.70
N ASP A 75 -8.55 3.22 5.99
CA ASP A 75 -7.85 4.01 7.00
C ASP A 75 -6.40 3.58 7.13
N ARG A 76 -6.16 2.26 7.11
CA ARG A 76 -4.79 1.74 7.20
C ARG A 76 -3.97 2.02 5.95
N ALA A 77 -4.58 1.97 4.76
CA ALA A 77 -3.92 2.36 3.53
C ALA A 77 -3.53 3.84 3.56
N LYS A 78 -4.44 4.72 4.01
CA LYS A 78 -4.15 6.15 4.19
C LYS A 78 -2.96 6.38 5.12
N VAL A 79 -2.92 5.71 6.28
CA VAL A 79 -1.80 5.84 7.23
C VAL A 79 -0.47 5.44 6.57
N ALA A 80 -0.42 4.34 5.82
CA ALA A 80 0.78 3.91 5.13
C ALA A 80 1.24 4.91 4.05
N ILE A 81 0.30 5.47 3.30
CA ILE A 81 0.57 6.49 2.27
C ILE A 81 1.14 7.76 2.90
N GLN A 82 0.54 8.24 3.99
CA GLN A 82 1.00 9.44 4.69
C GLN A 82 2.38 9.24 5.32
N ALA A 83 2.64 8.06 5.91
CA ALA A 83 3.97 7.72 6.42
C ALA A 83 5.02 7.76 5.30
N TRP A 84 4.70 7.21 4.13
CA TRP A 84 5.60 7.24 2.99
C TRP A 84 5.88 8.67 2.50
N TYR A 85 4.87 9.54 2.38
CA TYR A 85 5.08 10.94 2.00
C TYR A 85 6.03 11.64 2.98
N ARG A 86 5.81 11.47 4.28
CA ARG A 86 6.69 12.03 5.32
C ARG A 86 8.13 11.54 5.19
N GLU A 87 8.33 10.24 4.92
CA GLU A 87 9.67 9.69 4.69
C GLU A 87 10.34 10.29 3.44
N GLN A 88 9.59 10.62 2.39
CA GLN A 88 10.14 11.29 1.20
C GLN A 88 10.52 12.74 1.49
N GLU A 89 9.70 13.46 2.27
CA GLU A 89 10.01 14.82 2.70
C GLU A 89 11.30 14.87 3.54
N GLU A 90 11.43 13.97 4.53
CA GLU A 90 12.63 13.87 5.37
C GLU A 90 13.89 13.54 4.56
N LYS A 91 13.80 12.67 3.55
CA LYS A 91 14.92 12.37 2.63
C LYS A 91 15.29 13.58 1.76
N ASN A 92 14.30 14.33 1.29
CA ASN A 92 14.54 15.49 0.45
C ASN A 92 15.22 16.62 1.25
N ASP A 93 14.79 16.84 2.49
CA ASP A 93 15.39 17.84 3.40
C ASP A 93 16.82 17.46 3.82
N GLY A 94 17.10 16.16 4.04
CA GLY A 94 18.45 15.66 4.35
C GLY A 94 19.46 15.74 3.20
N THR A 95 19.02 16.01 1.97
CA THR A 95 19.90 16.17 0.80
C THR A 95 20.30 17.64 0.57
N ASN A 96 19.76 18.57 1.35
CA ASN A 96 19.90 20.02 1.13
C ASN A 96 20.90 20.75 2.09
N GLU A 97 21.77 20.04 2.80
CA GLU A 97 22.89 20.62 3.59
C GLU A 97 24.20 19.87 3.25
N LEU A 98 25.33 20.45 2.80
CA LEU A 98 25.96 21.77 3.01
C LEU A 98 26.63 22.28 1.71
N PRO A 99 26.68 23.60 1.44
CA PRO A 99 27.62 24.14 0.47
C PRO A 99 29.05 23.93 0.97
N SER A 100 29.86 23.27 0.13
CA SER A 100 31.30 23.06 0.35
C SER A 100 31.98 24.41 0.59
N ARG A 101 32.44 24.65 1.82
CA ARG A 101 33.26 25.81 2.15
C ARG A 101 34.61 25.64 1.43
N LYS A 102 34.82 26.47 0.40
CA LYS A 102 36.13 26.72 -0.19
C LYS A 102 37.05 27.43 0.80
#